data_AF-A0A9R1DMY1-F1
#
_entry.id   AF-A0A9R1DMY1-F1
#
_cell.length_a   1.000
_cell.length_b   1.000
_cell.length_c   1.000
_cell.angle_alpha   90.00
_cell.angle_beta   90.00
_cell.angle_gamma   90.00
#
_symmetry.space_group_name_H-M   'P 1'
#
loop_
_entity.id
_entity.type
_entity.pdbx_description
1 polymer ?
#
loop_
_entity_poly.entity_id
_entity_poly.type
_entity_poly.pdbx_seq_one_letter_code
_entity_poly.pdbx_strand_id
1 'polypeptide(L)'
;IWAAPLTGYRTAVLLLNRHAKDEAQITAHWDDIGLPAGTAVDARDLWLHKTLDTKFTDKMSFNVTPHAARMFVLTPLKSQMD
;
A
#
# COMPACT_ATOMS: atom_id res chain seq x y z
N ILE A 1 -6.18 7.98 -2.94
CA ILE A 1 -5.79 6.64 -2.46
C ILE A 1 -7.08 5.84 -2.34
N TRP A 2 -7.08 4.58 -2.75
CA TRP A 2 -8.20 3.66 -2.53
C TRP A 2 -7.68 2.47 -1.74
N ALA A 3 -8.50 1.96 -0.84
CA ALA A 3 -8.23 0.75 -0.09
C ALA A 3 -9.48 -0.11 0.00
N ALA A 4 -9.30 -1.42 0.00
CA ALA A 4 -10.40 -2.37 0.21
C ALA A 4 -9.89 -3.63 0.92
N PRO A 5 -10.69 -4.20 1.86
CA PRO A 5 -10.34 -5.44 2.51
C PRO A 5 -10.40 -6.62 1.52
N LEU A 6 -9.53 -7.59 1.74
CA LEU A 6 -9.48 -8.87 1.05
C LEU A 6 -9.55 -10.02 2.07
N THR A 7 -9.78 -11.24 1.57
CA THR A 7 -9.72 -12.45 2.41
C THR A 7 -8.33 -12.64 3.03
N GLY A 8 -8.31 -13.21 4.24
CA GLY A 8 -7.07 -13.46 5.00
C GLY A 8 -6.48 -12.20 5.64
N TYR A 9 -7.34 -11.23 6.01
CA TYR A 9 -6.95 -9.97 6.64
C TYR A 9 -5.88 -9.18 5.86
N ARG A 10 -6.01 -9.23 4.53
CA ARG A 10 -5.16 -8.49 3.60
C ARG A 10 -5.90 -7.24 3.13
N THR A 11 -5.17 -6.24 2.68
CA THR A 11 -5.74 -5.00 2.17
C THR A 11 -5.21 -4.72 0.77
N ALA A 12 -6.10 -4.51 -0.20
CA ALA A 12 -5.73 -3.95 -1.50
C ALA A 12 -5.54 -2.44 -1.36
N VAL A 13 -4.47 -1.88 -1.91
CA VAL A 13 -4.20 -0.43 -1.91
C VAL A 13 -3.86 0.04 -3.32
N LEU A 14 -4.49 1.12 -3.77
CA LEU A 14 -4.22 1.79 -5.05
C LEU A 14 -3.79 3.24 -4.81
N LEU A 15 -2.60 3.56 -5.31
CA LEU A 15 -2.07 4.93 -5.38
C LEU A 15 -2.24 5.42 -6.82
N LEU A 16 -3.20 6.33 -7.07
CA LEU A 16 -3.41 6.95 -8.38
C LEU A 16 -2.90 8.38 -8.35
N ASN A 17 -2.02 8.72 -9.27
CA ASN A 17 -1.71 10.11 -9.56
C ASN A 17 -2.65 10.63 -10.65
N ARG A 18 -3.49 11.61 -10.31
CA ARG A 18 -4.40 12.27 -11.26
C ARG A 18 -3.84 13.59 -11.82
N HIS A 19 -2.65 14.00 -11.42
CA HIS A 19 -1.99 15.18 -11.96
C HIS A 19 -1.64 14.96 -13.42
N ALA A 20 -1.77 16.03 -14.22
CA ALA A 20 -1.57 15.97 -15.66
C ALA A 20 -0.10 15.95 -16.08
N LYS A 21 0.79 16.51 -15.24
CA LYS A 21 2.20 16.77 -15.61
C LYS A 21 3.20 16.44 -14.51
N ASP A 22 2.78 16.53 -13.24
CA ASP A 22 3.70 16.42 -12.11
C ASP A 22 3.70 15.00 -11.52
N GLU A 23 4.90 14.50 -11.21
CA GLU A 23 5.05 13.36 -10.32
C GLU A 23 4.58 13.77 -8.91
N ALA A 24 3.92 12.83 -8.23
CA ALA A 24 3.51 13.03 -6.84
C ALA A 24 4.07 11.91 -5.97
N GLN A 25 4.64 12.28 -4.83
CA GLN A 25 4.85 11.35 -3.75
C GLN A 25 3.53 11.13 -3.02
N ILE A 26 2.94 9.95 -3.16
CA ILE A 26 1.67 9.59 -2.54
C ILE A 26 1.96 8.69 -1.35
N THR A 27 1.44 9.07 -0.17
CA THR A 27 1.59 8.33 1.08
C THR A 27 0.27 7.76 1.52
N ALA A 28 0.18 6.43 1.66
CA ALA A 28 -0.94 5.77 2.32
C ALA A 28 -0.59 5.60 3.81
N HIS A 29 -1.33 6.27 4.68
CA HIS A 29 -1.26 6.06 6.13
C HIS A 29 -2.25 4.97 6.55
N TRP A 30 -1.93 4.21 7.60
CA TRP A 30 -2.70 3.03 7.98
C TRP A 30 -4.11 3.38 8.47
N ASP A 31 -4.23 4.50 9.18
CA ASP A 31 -5.50 5.09 9.61
C ASP A 31 -6.41 5.48 8.45
N ASP A 32 -5.85 5.91 7.31
CA ASP A 32 -6.61 6.22 6.09
C ASP A 32 -7.11 4.98 5.34
N ILE A 33 -6.43 3.82 5.49
CA ILE A 33 -6.69 2.60 4.72
C ILE A 33 -7.28 1.45 5.55
N GLY A 34 -7.62 1.71 6.81
CA GLY A 34 -8.28 0.76 7.70
C GLY A 34 -7.36 -0.32 8.27
N LEU A 35 -6.06 -0.05 8.38
CA LEU A 35 -5.12 -0.90 9.11
C LEU A 35 -4.90 -0.36 10.53
N PRO A 36 -4.81 -1.22 11.56
CA PRO A 36 -4.44 -0.76 12.90
C PRO A 36 -3.03 -0.14 12.94
N ALA A 37 -2.84 0.89 13.76
CA ALA A 37 -1.52 1.46 14.02
C ALA A 37 -0.55 0.38 14.55
N GLY A 38 0.72 0.47 14.16
CA GLY A 38 1.77 -0.48 14.49
C GLY A 38 1.78 -1.75 13.63
N THR A 39 0.77 -1.98 12.79
CA THR A 39 0.69 -3.18 11.95
C THR A 39 1.83 -3.19 10.92
N ALA A 40 2.79 -4.10 11.09
CA ALA A 40 3.81 -4.36 10.09
C ALA A 40 3.24 -5.26 8.97
N VAL A 41 3.50 -4.90 7.70
CA VAL A 41 2.99 -5.63 6.53
C VAL A 41 4.08 -5.99 5.52
N ASP A 42 3.88 -7.11 4.84
CA ASP A 42 4.43 -7.38 3.51
C ASP A 42 3.60 -6.66 2.44
N ALA A 43 4.26 -6.01 1.49
CA ALA A 43 3.60 -5.38 0.35
C ALA A 43 3.96 -6.11 -0.95
N ARG A 44 2.96 -6.69 -1.63
CA ARG A 44 3.11 -7.25 -2.98
C ARG A 44 2.70 -6.23 -4.03
N ASP A 45 3.66 -5.77 -4.84
CA ASP A 45 3.41 -4.94 -6.01
C ASP A 45 2.77 -5.81 -7.10
N LEU A 46 1.55 -5.46 -7.51
CA LEU A 46 0.77 -6.25 -8.46
C LEU A 46 1.22 -6.07 -9.90
N TRP A 47 1.92 -4.99 -10.24
CA TRP A 47 2.42 -4.76 -11.59
C TRP A 47 3.79 -5.41 -11.79
N LEU A 48 4.63 -5.39 -10.76
CA LEU A 48 5.92 -6.09 -10.78
C LEU A 48 5.81 -7.57 -10.44
N HIS A 49 4.63 -8.04 -10.02
CA HIS A 49 4.37 -9.41 -9.56
C HIS A 49 5.33 -9.86 -8.44
N LYS A 50 5.85 -8.91 -7.65
CA LYS A 50 6.92 -9.12 -6.66
C LYS A 50 6.48 -8.61 -5.29
N THR A 51 6.82 -9.37 -4.25
CA THR A 51 6.77 -8.88 -2.87
C THR A 51 8.00 -8.02 -2.62
N LEU A 52 7.77 -6.79 -2.15
CA LEU A 52 8.86 -5.87 -1.82
C LEU A 52 9.65 -6.41 -0.64
N ASP A 53 10.97 -6.24 -0.70
CA ASP A 53 11.88 -6.74 0.34
C ASP A 53 11.68 -5.95 1.65
N THR A 54 11.39 -4.65 1.53
CA THR A 54 11.04 -3.75 2.63
C THR A 54 9.70 -4.10 3.27
N LYS A 55 9.68 -4.14 4.60
CA LYS A 55 8.45 -4.18 5.40
C LYS A 55 7.99 -2.75 5.70
N PHE A 56 6.69 -2.54 5.68
CA PHE A 56 6.09 -1.23 5.97
C PHE A 56 5.32 -1.29 7.27
N THR A 57 5.40 -0.22 8.05
CA THR A 57 4.65 -0.03 9.30
C THR A 57 4.12 1.39 9.32
N ASP A 58 2.86 1.56 9.71
CA ASP A 58 2.09 2.81 9.81
C ASP A 58 1.84 3.59 8.51
N LYS A 59 2.75 3.50 7.53
CA LYS A 59 2.59 4.14 6.22
C LYS A 59 3.46 3.50 5.15
N MET A 60 3.11 3.77 3.90
CA MET A 60 3.99 3.55 2.75
C MET A 60 3.90 4.74 1.78
N SER A 61 5.04 5.17 1.25
CA SER A 61 5.14 6.32 0.34
C SER A 61 5.81 5.92 -0.95
N PHE A 62 5.23 6.30 -2.08
CA PHE A 62 5.82 6.06 -3.40
C PHE A 62 5.65 7.26 -4.30
N ASN A 63 6.66 7.49 -5.13
CA ASN A 63 6.54 8.38 -6.27
C ASN A 63 5.70 7.69 -7.34
N VAL A 64 4.73 8.42 -7.88
CA VAL A 64 3.82 7.97 -8.93
C VAL A 64 3.82 9.04 -10.01
N THR A 65 4.22 8.67 -11.22
CA THR A 65 4.28 9.57 -12.38
C THR A 65 2.87 10.03 -12.80
N PRO A 66 2.75 11.12 -13.59
CA PRO A 66 1.45 11.63 -14.04
C PRO A 66 0.58 10.55 -14.68
N HIS A 67 -0.71 10.53 -14.33
CA HIS A 67 -1.69 9.55 -14.81
C HIS A 67 -1.36 8.07 -14.56
N ALA A 68 -0.36 7.77 -13.74
CA ALA A 68 0.01 6.39 -13.42
C ALA A 68 -0.66 5.92 -12.13
N ALA A 69 -0.63 4.60 -11.94
CA ALA A 69 -1.10 3.95 -10.74
C ALA A 69 -0.11 2.89 -10.25
N ARG A 70 0.00 2.76 -8.93
CA ARG A 70 0.67 1.62 -8.27
C ARG A 70 -0.34 0.89 -7.41
N MET A 71 -0.36 -0.43 -7.52
CA MET A 71 -1.31 -1.27 -6.80
C MET A 71 -0.59 -2.33 -5.98
N PHE A 72 -1.01 -2.46 -4.72
CA PHE A 72 -0.40 -3.38 -3.77
C PHE A 72 -1.45 -4.25 -3.09
N VAL A 73 -1.03 -5.45 -2.70
CA VAL A 73 -1.70 -6.23 -1.66
C VAL A 73 -0.83 -6.21 -0.42
N LEU A 74 -1.38 -5.66 0.67
CA LEU A 74 -0.76 -5.63 1.98
C LEU A 74 -1.19 -6.86 2.77
N THR A 75 -0.23 -7.57 3.33
CA THR A 75 -0.45 -8.74 4.20
C THR A 75 0.23 -8.49 5.53
N PRO A 76 -0.51 -8.39 6.64
CA PRO A 76 0.14 -8.19 7.93
C PRO A 76 0.98 -9.40 8.33
N LEU A 77 2.07 -9.13 9.05
CA LEU A 77 2.99 -10.17 9.49
C LEU A 77 2.35 -10.99 10.61
N LYS A 78 2.46 -12.32 10.51
CA LYS A 78 1.78 -13.27 11.42
C LYS A 78 2.02 -13.00 12.91
N SER A 79 3.23 -12.55 13.30
CA SER A 79 3.60 -12.26 14.69
C SER A 79 2.89 -11.05 15.31
N GLN A 80 1.97 -10.41 14.58
CA GLN A 80 1.16 -9.28 15.04
C GLN A 80 -0.35 -9.58 14.96
N MET A 81 -0.73 -10.83 14.63
CA MET A 81 -2.12 -11.29 14.59
C MET A 81 -2.46 -12.23 15.77
N ASP A 82 -1.51 -12.46 16.68
CA ASP A 82 -1.67 -13.30 17.89
C ASP A 82 -2.12 -12.47 19.11
#